data_AF-W9JU41-F1
#
_entry.id   AF-W9JU41-F1
#
_cell.length_a   1.000
_cell.length_b   1.000
_cell.length_c   1.000
_cell.angle_alpha   90.00
_cell.angle_beta   90.00
_cell.angle_gamma   90.00
#
_symmetry.space_group_name_H-M   'P 1'
#
loop_
_entity.id
_entity.type
_entity.pdbx_description
1 polymer ?
#
loop_
_entity_poly.entity_id
_entity_poly.type
_entity_poly.pdbx_seq_one_letter_code
_entity_poly.pdbx_strand_id
1 'polypeptide(L)'
;MRQSYAIIIQQFEIPRGENDLSDLELVKRWLEAEFHRPWLMVVDNVDDFDLFYGTSGLSRFLPTCAQGQLLITTRNRQVAIRATKGRCSIEVPRMTESEAQELLGEHLGFLRPDVADLSTLALKLEYLPLILVQAASFIKENSISISEYLNLLETDENLIQLLDEDFEADGRDPDSLQAVTKTWTISFRQIRRQNELAGDLLSLLSMFDHQHIPEEFLVTYLSLTYGDERTLERLRAIGLLKAFSFVSSGEDNSISMHRLIQLVMRRWLIKEDTMEYFLRKAILTIHGVSALTSDDDTSTRVLHNTSHILIALSIFHSTFGANMWSRTNTLEMFKLTILAAYKDLIFHLSANGLAEEVLDIRLDTKKDWLGTEASAAIFASYYHALYEERTSIIRQLEIVVDTWRFMLPPGTSNVWEICEADLRGYSSRRSA
;
A
#
# COMPACT_ATOMS: atom_id res chain seq x y z
N MET A 1 1.13 2.04 -30.02
CA MET A 1 0.54 3.12 -30.86
C MET A 1 0.99 3.08 -32.32
N ARG A 2 2.28 3.24 -32.67
CA ARG A 2 2.72 3.25 -34.11
C ARG A 2 2.30 1.99 -34.88
N GLN A 3 2.56 0.81 -34.33
CA GLN A 3 2.13 -0.46 -34.92
C GLN A 3 0.60 -0.54 -35.06
N SER A 4 -0.15 -0.09 -34.06
CA SER A 4 -1.62 -0.04 -34.09
C SER A 4 -2.14 0.83 -35.25
N TYR A 5 -1.49 1.98 -35.51
CA TYR A 5 -1.86 2.84 -36.64
C TYR A 5 -1.51 2.22 -37.99
N ALA A 6 -0.38 1.50 -38.10
CA ALA A 6 -0.05 0.74 -39.29
C ALA A 6 -1.10 -0.35 -39.58
N ILE A 7 -1.59 -1.04 -38.54
CA ILE A 7 -2.68 -2.01 -38.65
C ILE A 7 -3.97 -1.33 -39.13
N ILE A 8 -4.32 -0.16 -38.59
CA ILE A 8 -5.50 0.61 -39.04
C ILE A 8 -5.37 0.96 -40.53
N ILE A 9 -4.22 1.45 -40.97
CA ILE A 9 -3.97 1.76 -42.40
C ILE A 9 -4.20 0.53 -43.27
N GLN A 10 -3.67 -0.62 -42.85
CA GLN A 10 -3.81 -1.86 -43.60
C GLN A 10 -5.25 -2.36 -43.64
N GLN A 11 -5.96 -2.35 -42.50
CA GLN A 11 -7.32 -2.87 -42.40
C GLN A 11 -8.36 -2.02 -43.13
N PHE A 12 -8.19 -0.69 -43.13
CA PHE A 12 -9.08 0.24 -43.81
C PHE A 12 -8.60 0.63 -45.21
N GLU A 13 -7.51 0.01 -45.69
CA GLU A 13 -6.89 0.26 -46.99
C GLU A 13 -6.67 1.77 -47.26
N ILE A 14 -6.20 2.49 -46.24
CA ILE A 14 -6.07 3.95 -46.28
C ILE A 14 -5.02 4.33 -47.34
N PRO A 15 -5.37 5.13 -48.37
CA PRO A 15 -4.44 5.48 -49.43
C PRO A 15 -3.26 6.29 -48.89
N ARG A 16 -2.04 5.80 -49.11
CA ARG A 16 -0.80 6.56 -48.88
C ARG A 16 -0.59 7.46 -50.10
N GLY A 17 -1.03 8.71 -50.02
CA GLY A 17 -0.82 9.70 -51.10
C GLY A 17 0.66 10.00 -51.35
N GLU A 18 0.95 10.95 -52.25
CA GLU A 18 2.33 11.31 -52.65
C GLU A 18 3.16 12.01 -51.55
N ASN A 19 2.52 12.44 -50.46
CA ASN A 19 3.18 13.11 -49.34
C ASN A 19 3.74 12.10 -48.33
N ASP A 20 4.96 12.35 -47.85
CA ASP A 20 5.65 11.54 -46.84
C ASP A 20 5.10 11.81 -45.42
N LEU A 21 3.82 11.52 -45.22
CA LEU A 21 3.16 11.64 -43.92
C LEU A 21 3.48 10.42 -43.06
N SER A 22 3.76 10.66 -41.77
CA SER A 22 3.81 9.56 -40.80
C SER A 22 2.46 8.83 -40.72
N ASP A 23 2.48 7.53 -40.47
CA ASP A 23 1.27 6.70 -40.28
C ASP A 23 0.26 7.34 -39.28
N LEU A 24 0.78 7.98 -38.24
CA LEU A 24 -0.01 8.70 -37.23
C LEU A 24 -0.84 9.86 -37.82
N GLU A 25 -0.18 10.68 -38.63
CA GLU A 25 -0.80 11.84 -39.28
C GLU A 25 -1.77 11.42 -40.39
N LEU A 26 -1.43 10.36 -41.13
CA LEU A 26 -2.27 9.82 -42.19
C LEU A 26 -3.62 9.34 -41.65
N VAL A 27 -3.62 8.50 -40.63
CA VAL A 27 -4.85 8.00 -40.00
C VAL A 27 -5.68 9.14 -39.42
N LYS A 28 -5.04 10.10 -38.75
CA LYS A 28 -5.73 11.27 -38.19
C LYS A 28 -6.47 12.04 -39.28
N ARG A 29 -5.78 12.41 -40.37
CA ARG A 29 -6.37 13.17 -41.48
C ARG A 29 -7.49 12.41 -42.15
N TRP A 30 -7.29 11.13 -42.40
CA TRP A 30 -8.31 10.28 -43.01
C TRP A 30 -9.57 10.21 -42.16
N LEU A 31 -9.44 10.01 -40.83
CA LEU A 31 -10.59 9.98 -39.91
C LEU A 31 -11.31 11.34 -39.78
N GLU A 32 -10.58 12.44 -39.89
CA GLU A 32 -11.14 13.79 -39.79
C GLU A 32 -11.81 14.26 -41.09
N ALA A 33 -11.24 13.94 -42.25
CA ALA A 33 -11.62 14.54 -43.53
C ALA A 33 -12.29 13.59 -44.53
N GLU A 34 -11.93 12.31 -44.55
CA GLU A 34 -12.35 11.37 -45.61
C GLU A 34 -13.30 10.29 -45.09
N PHE A 35 -13.20 9.92 -43.82
CA PHE A 35 -14.06 8.90 -43.22
C PHE A 35 -15.31 9.52 -42.58
N HIS A 36 -16.45 9.35 -43.25
CA HIS A 36 -17.71 10.03 -42.89
C HIS A 36 -18.67 9.20 -42.02
N ARG A 37 -18.32 7.97 -41.64
CA ARG A 37 -19.17 7.12 -40.79
C ARG A 37 -18.88 7.36 -39.31
N PRO A 38 -19.86 7.19 -38.40
CA PRO A 38 -19.60 7.22 -36.97
C PRO A 38 -18.54 6.20 -36.57
N TRP A 39 -17.58 6.61 -35.73
CA TRP A 39 -16.54 5.73 -35.23
C TRP A 39 -16.20 5.97 -33.76
N LEU A 40 -15.67 4.93 -33.13
CA LEU A 40 -15.09 4.97 -31.79
C LEU A 40 -13.63 4.50 -31.89
N MET A 41 -12.71 5.30 -31.36
CA MET A 41 -11.30 4.92 -31.23
C MET A 41 -10.98 4.75 -29.75
N VAL A 42 -10.49 3.56 -29.39
CA VAL A 42 -10.03 3.23 -28.05
C VAL A 42 -8.52 3.42 -27.98
N VAL A 43 -8.07 4.27 -27.07
CA VAL A 43 -6.65 4.48 -26.77
C VAL A 43 -6.40 3.92 -25.38
N ASP A 44 -5.88 2.70 -25.34
CA ASP A 44 -5.70 1.95 -24.11
C ASP A 44 -4.35 2.29 -23.41
N ASN A 45 -4.35 2.26 -22.08
CA ASN A 45 -3.17 2.36 -21.21
C ASN A 45 -2.34 3.66 -21.37
N VAL A 46 -3.01 4.81 -21.47
CA VAL A 46 -2.36 6.13 -21.65
C VAL A 46 -1.91 6.70 -20.31
N ASP A 47 -0.84 6.17 -19.74
CA ASP A 47 -0.41 6.61 -18.39
C ASP A 47 0.68 7.69 -18.43
N ASP A 48 1.52 7.65 -19.48
CA ASP A 48 2.71 8.48 -19.59
C ASP A 48 2.31 9.89 -20.03
N PHE A 49 2.18 10.79 -19.05
CA PHE A 49 1.70 12.14 -19.27
C PHE A 49 2.61 12.92 -20.23
N ASP A 50 3.92 12.82 -20.08
CA ASP A 50 4.88 13.56 -20.90
C ASP A 50 4.95 12.98 -22.31
N LEU A 51 4.91 11.65 -22.45
CA LEU A 51 4.85 11.00 -23.76
C LEU A 51 3.58 11.38 -24.52
N PHE A 52 2.46 11.53 -23.82
CA PHE A 52 1.17 11.79 -24.45
C PHE A 52 0.91 13.29 -24.69
N TYR A 53 1.22 14.17 -23.73
CA TYR A 53 0.94 15.60 -23.78
C TYR A 53 2.17 16.52 -23.91
N GLY A 54 3.38 15.97 -23.96
CA GLY A 54 4.59 16.75 -24.12
C GLY A 54 4.68 17.54 -25.43
N THR A 55 5.79 18.25 -25.62
CA THR A 55 6.04 19.12 -26.80
C THR A 55 6.02 18.38 -28.13
N SER A 56 6.23 17.05 -28.12
CA SER A 56 6.05 16.12 -29.25
C SER A 56 5.07 14.99 -28.93
N GLY A 57 4.12 15.27 -28.03
CA GLY A 57 3.22 14.27 -27.46
C GLY A 57 2.26 13.65 -28.47
N LEU A 58 1.92 12.39 -28.23
CA LEU A 58 1.07 11.56 -29.08
C LEU A 58 -0.37 12.08 -29.22
N SER A 59 -0.85 12.89 -28.26
CA SER A 59 -2.21 13.43 -28.26
C SER A 59 -2.54 14.28 -29.50
N ARG A 60 -1.52 14.86 -30.17
CA ARG A 60 -1.71 15.65 -31.40
C ARG A 60 -2.18 14.81 -32.59
N PHE A 61 -1.90 13.52 -32.56
CA PHE A 61 -2.25 12.57 -33.61
C PHE A 61 -3.59 11.89 -33.35
N LEU A 62 -4.32 12.33 -32.30
CA LEU A 62 -5.69 11.89 -32.09
C LEU A 62 -6.65 12.73 -32.93
N PRO A 63 -7.55 12.08 -33.68
CA PRO A 63 -8.56 12.75 -34.48
C PRO A 63 -9.53 13.57 -33.62
N THR A 64 -9.84 14.79 -34.07
CA THR A 64 -10.82 15.69 -33.47
C THR A 64 -11.88 16.08 -34.50
N CYS A 65 -12.99 15.35 -34.53
CA CYS A 65 -14.09 15.62 -35.46
C CYS A 65 -15.45 15.23 -34.86
N ALA A 66 -16.54 15.74 -35.42
CA ALA A 66 -17.89 15.53 -34.89
C ALA A 66 -18.40 14.08 -35.06
N GLN A 67 -17.92 13.37 -36.09
CA GLN A 67 -18.31 11.99 -36.40
C GLN A 67 -17.57 10.92 -35.57
N GLY A 68 -16.66 11.32 -34.68
CA GLY A 68 -15.78 10.41 -33.96
C GLY A 68 -15.84 10.57 -32.45
N GLN A 69 -15.71 9.46 -31.73
CA GLN A 69 -15.55 9.45 -30.28
C GLN A 69 -14.23 8.80 -29.88
N LEU A 70 -13.59 9.33 -28.84
CA LEU A 70 -12.38 8.78 -28.26
C LEU A 70 -12.70 8.22 -26.88
N LEU A 71 -12.36 6.97 -26.64
CA LEU A 71 -12.35 6.35 -25.32
C LEU A 71 -10.88 6.15 -24.91
N ILE A 72 -10.46 6.82 -23.85
CA ILE A 72 -9.10 6.72 -23.33
C ILE A 72 -9.15 6.02 -21.99
N THR A 73 -8.37 4.96 -21.82
CA THR A 73 -8.14 4.33 -20.52
C THR A 73 -6.78 4.78 -19.99
N THR A 74 -6.70 5.04 -18.69
CA THR A 74 -5.46 5.49 -18.03
C THR A 74 -5.54 5.20 -16.54
N ARG A 75 -4.43 4.80 -15.96
CA ARG A 75 -4.18 4.71 -14.52
C ARG A 75 -3.81 6.07 -13.93
N ASN A 76 -3.49 7.06 -14.76
CA ASN A 76 -3.07 8.39 -14.33
C ASN A 76 -4.21 9.41 -14.48
N ARG A 77 -4.85 9.77 -13.37
CA ARG A 77 -5.94 10.76 -13.32
C ARG A 77 -5.58 12.11 -13.94
N GLN A 78 -4.31 12.53 -13.92
CA GLN A 78 -3.89 13.79 -14.56
C GLN A 78 -4.05 13.73 -16.08
N VAL A 79 -3.79 12.57 -16.69
CA VAL A 79 -4.07 12.33 -18.12
C VAL A 79 -5.56 12.46 -18.38
N ALA A 80 -6.40 11.81 -17.58
CA ALA A 80 -7.86 11.86 -17.74
C ALA A 80 -8.40 13.30 -17.64
N ILE A 81 -7.96 14.07 -16.65
CA ILE A 81 -8.35 15.49 -16.49
C ILE A 81 -7.93 16.30 -17.73
N ARG A 82 -6.71 16.09 -18.23
CA ARG A 82 -6.20 16.81 -19.40
C ARG A 82 -6.91 16.43 -20.69
N ALA A 83 -7.18 15.14 -20.90
CA ALA A 83 -7.90 14.60 -22.05
C ALA A 83 -9.30 15.18 -22.18
N THR A 84 -9.98 15.26 -21.04
CA THR A 84 -11.39 15.62 -20.97
C THR A 84 -11.59 17.12 -20.78
N LYS A 85 -10.48 17.88 -20.71
CA LYS A 85 -10.46 19.30 -20.34
C LYS A 85 -11.24 19.55 -19.03
N GLY A 86 -11.15 18.59 -18.10
CA GLY A 86 -11.81 18.59 -16.80
C GLY A 86 -13.32 18.33 -16.82
N ARG A 87 -13.90 17.83 -17.92
CA ARG A 87 -15.37 17.75 -18.07
C ARG A 87 -15.99 16.40 -17.71
N CYS A 88 -15.39 15.30 -18.16
CA CYS A 88 -16.01 13.98 -18.07
C CYS A 88 -14.95 12.89 -17.98
N SER A 89 -14.70 12.38 -16.78
CA SER A 89 -13.89 11.18 -16.54
C SER A 89 -14.71 10.20 -15.72
N ILE A 90 -14.68 8.92 -16.10
CA ILE A 90 -15.32 7.85 -15.33
C ILE A 90 -14.22 7.22 -14.47
N GLU A 91 -14.34 7.38 -13.17
CA GLU A 91 -13.49 6.69 -12.19
C GLU A 91 -14.07 5.30 -11.95
N VAL A 92 -13.26 4.27 -12.13
CA VAL A 92 -13.64 2.88 -11.85
C VAL A 92 -13.21 2.57 -10.42
N PRO A 93 -14.14 2.44 -9.46
CA PRO A 93 -13.81 2.13 -8.08
C PRO A 93 -13.38 0.66 -7.93
N ARG A 94 -12.96 0.30 -6.71
CA ARG A 94 -12.82 -1.11 -6.34
C ARG A 94 -14.20 -1.78 -6.40
N MET A 95 -14.19 -3.11 -6.51
CA MET A 95 -15.45 -3.87 -6.46
C MET A 95 -16.12 -3.68 -5.11
N THR A 96 -17.44 -3.62 -5.13
CA THR A 96 -18.25 -3.82 -3.94
C THR A 96 -18.12 -5.26 -3.46
N GLU A 97 -18.49 -5.53 -2.20
CA GLU A 97 -18.50 -6.89 -1.67
C GLU A 97 -19.37 -7.83 -2.52
N SER A 98 -20.55 -7.37 -2.95
CA SER A 98 -21.46 -8.15 -3.81
C SER A 98 -20.84 -8.48 -5.16
N GLU A 99 -20.22 -7.51 -5.83
CA GLU A 99 -19.57 -7.75 -7.13
C GLU A 99 -18.38 -8.72 -6.96
N ALA A 100 -17.61 -8.59 -5.88
CA ALA A 100 -16.46 -9.47 -5.61
C ALA A 100 -16.90 -10.91 -5.31
N GLN A 101 -17.98 -11.10 -4.57
CA GLN A 101 -18.59 -12.41 -4.32
C GLN A 101 -19.10 -13.04 -5.63
N GLU A 102 -19.77 -12.25 -6.48
CA GLU A 102 -20.24 -12.71 -7.78
C GLU A 102 -19.08 -13.18 -8.66
N LEU A 103 -18.04 -12.35 -8.80
CA LEU A 103 -16.86 -12.68 -9.60
C LEU A 103 -16.13 -13.94 -9.08
N LEU A 104 -15.90 -14.04 -7.77
CA LEU A 104 -15.29 -15.22 -7.18
C LEU A 104 -16.17 -16.46 -7.35
N GLY A 105 -17.49 -16.32 -7.16
CA GLY A 105 -18.45 -17.41 -7.32
C GLY A 105 -18.47 -17.96 -8.74
N GLU A 106 -18.47 -17.08 -9.75
CA GLU A 106 -18.38 -17.48 -11.16
C GLU A 106 -17.07 -18.22 -11.46
N HIS A 107 -15.93 -17.72 -10.96
CA HIS A 107 -14.63 -18.32 -11.25
C HIS A 107 -14.38 -19.63 -10.51
N LEU A 108 -14.81 -19.75 -9.26
CA LEU A 108 -14.67 -20.94 -8.42
C LEU A 108 -15.70 -22.04 -8.76
N GLY A 109 -16.85 -21.67 -9.32
CA GLY A 109 -17.83 -22.59 -9.89
C GLY A 109 -18.31 -23.68 -8.92
N PHE A 110 -18.02 -24.95 -9.25
CA PHE A 110 -18.56 -26.15 -8.59
C PHE A 110 -18.16 -26.35 -7.12
N LEU A 111 -17.22 -25.56 -6.61
CA LEU A 111 -16.74 -25.66 -5.23
C LEU A 111 -17.83 -25.31 -4.18
N ARG A 112 -18.97 -24.72 -4.60
CA ARG A 112 -20.06 -24.24 -3.72
C ARG A 112 -19.52 -23.57 -2.44
N PRO A 113 -18.65 -22.55 -2.58
CA PRO A 113 -18.02 -21.93 -1.44
C PRO A 113 -19.04 -21.26 -0.51
N ASP A 114 -18.74 -21.23 0.79
CA ASP A 114 -19.54 -20.45 1.74
C ASP A 114 -19.39 -18.95 1.44
N VAL A 115 -20.47 -18.20 1.60
CA VAL A 115 -20.49 -16.75 1.43
C VAL A 115 -19.50 -16.09 2.40
N ALA A 116 -19.36 -16.64 3.62
CA ALA A 116 -18.40 -16.14 4.61
C ALA A 116 -16.94 -16.27 4.13
N ASP A 117 -16.59 -17.39 3.49
CA ASP A 117 -15.26 -17.62 2.92
C ASP A 117 -14.98 -16.68 1.75
N LEU A 118 -15.98 -16.46 0.88
CA LEU A 118 -15.89 -15.50 -0.23
C LEU A 118 -15.69 -14.06 0.27
N SER A 119 -16.46 -13.62 1.27
CA SER A 119 -16.28 -12.29 1.88
C SER A 119 -14.89 -12.14 2.51
N THR A 120 -14.42 -13.16 3.23
CA THR A 120 -13.10 -13.13 3.87
C THR A 120 -11.97 -13.05 2.84
N LEU A 121 -12.06 -13.84 1.77
CA LEU A 121 -11.10 -13.81 0.66
C LEU A 121 -11.12 -12.46 -0.07
N ALA A 122 -12.32 -11.95 -0.39
CA ALA A 122 -12.49 -10.67 -1.06
C ALA A 122 -11.91 -9.50 -0.24
N LEU A 123 -12.16 -9.50 1.07
CA LEU A 123 -11.61 -8.53 2.00
C LEU A 123 -10.08 -8.62 2.06
N LYS A 124 -9.53 -9.83 2.20
CA LYS A 124 -8.08 -10.07 2.29
C LYS A 124 -7.33 -9.62 1.03
N LEU A 125 -7.96 -9.74 -0.14
CA LEU A 125 -7.43 -9.34 -1.45
C LEU A 125 -7.91 -7.94 -1.87
N GLU A 126 -8.47 -7.18 -0.93
CA GLU A 126 -8.85 -5.77 -1.05
C GLU A 126 -9.81 -5.46 -2.21
N TYR A 127 -10.68 -6.41 -2.57
CA TYR A 127 -11.70 -6.27 -3.61
C TYR A 127 -11.15 -5.85 -4.99
N LEU A 128 -9.92 -6.28 -5.30
CA LEU A 128 -9.27 -6.00 -6.58
C LEU A 128 -9.56 -7.12 -7.58
N PRO A 129 -10.35 -6.89 -8.66
CA PRO A 129 -10.85 -7.95 -9.54
C PRO A 129 -9.75 -8.86 -10.07
N LEU A 130 -8.63 -8.26 -10.50
CA LEU A 130 -7.50 -9.01 -11.05
C LEU A 130 -6.91 -10.02 -10.06
N ILE A 131 -6.81 -9.61 -8.79
CA ILE A 131 -6.23 -10.43 -7.72
C ILE A 131 -7.21 -11.54 -7.31
N LEU A 132 -8.51 -11.24 -7.32
CA LEU A 132 -9.56 -12.22 -7.04
C LEU A 132 -9.58 -13.33 -8.09
N VAL A 133 -9.49 -12.98 -9.37
CA VAL A 133 -9.44 -13.97 -10.47
C VAL A 133 -8.16 -14.81 -10.40
N GLN A 134 -7.02 -14.20 -10.07
CA GLN A 134 -5.77 -14.92 -9.84
C GLN A 134 -5.91 -15.95 -8.71
N ALA A 135 -6.44 -15.52 -7.56
CA ALA A 135 -6.67 -16.40 -6.41
C ALA A 135 -7.62 -17.56 -6.76
N ALA A 136 -8.73 -17.27 -7.44
CA ALA A 136 -9.68 -18.29 -7.86
C ALA A 136 -9.06 -19.32 -8.83
N SER A 137 -8.17 -18.86 -9.72
CA SER A 137 -7.45 -19.73 -10.65
C SER A 137 -6.47 -20.64 -9.91
N PHE A 138 -5.67 -20.07 -8.99
CA PHE A 138 -4.75 -20.84 -8.14
C PHE A 138 -5.48 -21.90 -7.32
N ILE A 139 -6.61 -21.54 -6.69
CA ILE A 139 -7.45 -22.45 -5.90
C ILE A 139 -7.90 -23.63 -6.75
N LYS A 140 -8.34 -23.37 -7.99
CA LYS A 140 -8.82 -24.41 -8.92
C LYS A 140 -7.70 -25.29 -9.45
N GLU A 141 -6.60 -24.71 -9.92
CA GLU A 141 -5.46 -25.44 -10.46
C GLU A 141 -4.85 -26.39 -9.44
N ASN A 142 -4.79 -25.96 -8.18
CA ASN A 142 -4.22 -26.75 -7.08
C ASN A 142 -5.25 -27.61 -6.35
N SER A 143 -6.54 -27.51 -6.71
CA SER A 143 -7.64 -28.26 -6.08
C SER A 143 -7.69 -28.13 -4.55
N ILE A 144 -7.46 -26.92 -4.03
CA ILE A 144 -7.50 -26.60 -2.60
C ILE A 144 -8.80 -25.89 -2.22
N SER A 145 -9.10 -25.81 -0.93
CA SER A 145 -10.20 -25.01 -0.38
C SER A 145 -9.84 -23.52 -0.25
N ILE A 146 -10.85 -22.66 -0.11
CA ILE A 146 -10.63 -21.24 0.19
C ILE A 146 -9.90 -21.08 1.53
N SER A 147 -10.26 -21.87 2.54
CA SER A 147 -9.62 -21.81 3.85
C SER A 147 -8.13 -22.18 3.78
N GLU A 148 -7.76 -23.20 3.00
CA GLU A 148 -6.34 -23.53 2.75
C GLU A 148 -5.61 -22.39 2.06
N TYR A 149 -6.23 -21.75 1.07
CA TYR A 149 -5.64 -20.57 0.42
C TYR A 149 -5.49 -19.39 1.38
N LEU A 150 -6.50 -19.10 2.21
CA LEU A 150 -6.43 -18.06 3.23
C LEU A 150 -5.29 -18.29 4.23
N ASN A 151 -5.03 -19.55 4.60
CA ASN A 151 -3.89 -19.92 5.44
C ASN A 151 -2.56 -19.61 4.75
N LEU A 152 -2.45 -19.80 3.43
CA LEU A 152 -1.26 -19.39 2.68
C LEU A 152 -1.06 -17.86 2.77
N LEU A 153 -2.14 -17.08 2.76
CA LEU A 153 -2.11 -15.61 2.85
C LEU A 153 -1.86 -15.05 4.27
N GLU A 154 -1.60 -15.88 5.27
CA GLU A 154 -1.33 -15.41 6.63
C GLU A 154 -0.05 -14.59 6.71
N THR A 155 0.98 -14.96 5.94
CA THR A 155 2.26 -14.24 5.91
C THR A 155 2.32 -13.28 4.74
N ASP A 156 2.92 -12.12 4.96
CA ASP A 156 3.15 -11.14 3.89
C ASP A 156 4.07 -11.71 2.80
N GLU A 157 5.02 -12.58 3.15
CA GLU A 157 5.92 -13.23 2.19
C GLU A 157 5.16 -14.11 1.20
N ASN A 158 4.30 -15.01 1.69
CA ASN A 158 3.48 -15.87 0.84
C ASN A 158 2.50 -15.06 -0.01
N LEU A 159 1.87 -14.04 0.57
CA LEU A 159 0.97 -13.14 -0.16
C LEU A 159 1.70 -12.49 -1.35
N ILE A 160 2.90 -11.93 -1.14
CA ILE A 160 3.64 -11.33 -2.26
C ILE A 160 4.14 -12.41 -3.23
N GLN A 161 4.49 -13.61 -2.77
CA GLN A 161 4.88 -14.71 -3.66
C GLN A 161 3.74 -15.10 -4.59
N LEU A 162 2.53 -15.30 -4.05
CA LEU A 162 1.33 -15.63 -4.82
C LEU A 162 0.98 -14.51 -5.82
N LEU A 163 1.13 -13.24 -5.43
CA LEU A 163 0.92 -12.10 -6.35
C LEU A 163 1.97 -11.98 -7.46
N ASP A 164 3.14 -12.60 -7.29
CA ASP A 164 4.26 -12.62 -8.26
C ASP A 164 4.14 -13.79 -9.25
N GLU A 165 3.22 -14.72 -9.03
CA GLU A 165 2.94 -15.83 -9.94
C GLU A 165 2.21 -15.34 -11.21
N ASP A 166 2.60 -15.88 -12.36
CA ASP A 166 1.89 -15.66 -13.61
C ASP A 166 0.66 -16.59 -13.64
N PHE A 167 -0.47 -16.08 -14.13
CA PHE A 167 -1.72 -16.84 -14.19
C PHE A 167 -2.48 -16.55 -15.49
N GLU A 168 -3.13 -17.57 -16.03
CA GLU A 168 -4.03 -17.44 -17.17
C GLU A 168 -5.38 -16.87 -16.69
N ALA A 169 -5.85 -15.82 -17.36
CA ALA A 169 -7.17 -15.24 -17.11
C ALA A 169 -7.92 -15.14 -18.44
N ASP A 170 -9.17 -15.60 -18.46
CA ASP A 170 -10.03 -15.49 -19.62
C ASP A 170 -10.15 -14.02 -20.06
N GLY A 171 -9.86 -13.74 -21.33
CA GLY A 171 -9.87 -12.39 -21.91
C GLY A 171 -8.52 -11.66 -21.90
N ARG A 172 -7.44 -12.27 -21.39
CA ARG A 172 -6.07 -11.77 -21.60
C ARG A 172 -5.43 -12.42 -22.82
N ASP A 173 -4.59 -11.65 -23.50
CA ASP A 173 -3.70 -12.17 -24.55
C ASP A 173 -2.77 -13.21 -23.89
N PRO A 174 -2.62 -14.44 -24.43
CA PRO A 174 -1.69 -15.45 -23.90
C PRO A 174 -0.26 -14.92 -23.73
N ASP A 175 0.16 -13.95 -24.55
CA ASP A 175 1.47 -13.30 -24.45
C ASP A 175 1.54 -12.23 -23.33
N SER A 176 0.43 -11.95 -22.64
CA SER A 176 0.27 -10.92 -21.60
C SER A 176 0.18 -11.46 -20.17
N LEU A 177 0.56 -12.73 -19.95
CA LEU A 177 0.77 -13.34 -18.64
C LEU A 177 1.70 -12.46 -17.79
N GLN A 178 1.10 -11.61 -16.95
CA GLN A 178 1.82 -10.72 -16.06
C GLN A 178 1.20 -10.77 -14.67
N ALA A 179 2.01 -11.25 -13.73
CA ALA A 179 1.83 -11.10 -12.30
C ALA A 179 1.40 -9.67 -11.90
N VAL A 180 0.58 -9.58 -10.85
CA VAL A 180 0.08 -8.29 -10.32
C VAL A 180 1.25 -7.39 -9.91
N THR A 181 2.29 -7.98 -9.34
CA THR A 181 3.55 -7.31 -8.98
C THR A 181 4.22 -6.63 -10.17
N LYS A 182 4.23 -7.25 -11.35
CA LYS A 182 4.81 -6.68 -12.58
C LYS A 182 4.04 -5.42 -12.99
N THR A 183 2.71 -5.45 -12.90
CA THR A 183 1.84 -4.31 -13.24
C THR A 183 2.14 -3.10 -12.36
N TRP A 184 2.26 -3.27 -11.04
CA TRP A 184 2.63 -2.18 -10.12
C TRP A 184 4.09 -1.74 -10.30
N THR A 185 5.01 -2.66 -10.59
CA THR A 185 6.42 -2.31 -10.86
C THR A 185 6.54 -1.38 -12.08
N ILE A 186 5.74 -1.61 -13.13
CA ILE A 186 5.68 -0.70 -14.29
C ILE A 186 5.23 0.70 -13.86
N SER A 187 4.17 0.80 -13.05
CA SER A 187 3.70 2.08 -12.51
C SER A 187 4.74 2.76 -11.61
N PHE A 188 5.45 2.02 -10.76
CA PHE A 188 6.51 2.57 -9.91
C PHE A 188 7.61 3.24 -10.73
N ARG A 189 8.12 2.54 -11.76
CA ARG A 189 9.12 3.09 -12.67
C ARG A 189 8.60 4.33 -13.38
N GLN A 190 7.33 4.31 -13.76
CA GLN A 190 6.72 5.43 -14.46
C GLN A 190 6.55 6.66 -13.57
N ILE A 191 6.08 6.49 -12.32
CA ILE A 191 6.00 7.57 -11.32
C ILE A 191 7.38 8.17 -11.11
N ARG A 192 8.41 7.33 -10.89
CA ARG A 192 9.78 7.79 -10.68
C ARG A 192 10.34 8.55 -11.88
N ARG A 193 10.02 8.12 -13.11
CA ARG A 193 10.43 8.82 -14.34
C ARG A 193 9.74 10.18 -14.51
N GLN A 194 8.46 10.30 -14.12
CA GLN A 194 7.71 11.57 -14.23
C GLN A 194 8.08 12.55 -13.11
N ASN A 195 8.33 12.04 -11.90
CA ASN A 195 8.72 12.84 -10.75
C ASN A 195 9.53 11.98 -9.77
N GLU A 196 10.84 12.22 -9.73
CA GLU A 196 11.76 11.47 -8.86
C GLU A 196 11.36 11.57 -7.39
N LEU A 197 10.94 12.77 -6.94
CA LEU A 197 10.49 12.98 -5.57
C LEU A 197 9.22 12.16 -5.26
N ALA A 198 8.29 11.99 -6.21
CA ALA A 198 7.14 11.12 -6.00
C ALA A 198 7.56 9.66 -5.80
N GLY A 199 8.56 9.19 -6.54
CA GLY A 199 9.15 7.86 -6.32
C GLY A 199 9.78 7.71 -4.94
N ASP A 200 10.54 8.73 -4.50
CA ASP A 200 11.15 8.75 -3.17
C ASP A 200 10.11 8.79 -2.05
N LEU A 201 9.07 9.63 -2.18
CA LEU A 201 7.98 9.71 -1.20
C LEU A 201 7.20 8.39 -1.14
N LEU A 202 6.90 7.76 -2.27
CA LEU A 202 6.23 6.45 -2.26
C LEU A 202 7.07 5.37 -1.56
N SER A 203 8.38 5.38 -1.81
CA SER A 203 9.33 4.47 -1.18
C SER A 203 9.40 4.72 0.34
N LEU A 204 9.46 5.98 0.76
CA LEU A 204 9.42 6.37 2.16
C LEU A 204 8.11 5.98 2.85
N LEU A 205 6.96 6.32 2.26
CA LEU A 205 5.63 6.00 2.78
C LEU A 205 5.47 4.49 3.01
N SER A 206 6.07 3.67 2.16
CA SER A 206 6.04 2.21 2.33
C SER A 206 6.74 1.70 3.60
N MET A 207 7.56 2.52 4.26
CA MET A 207 8.26 2.14 5.51
C MET A 207 7.42 2.37 6.78
N PHE A 208 6.30 3.07 6.67
CA PHE A 208 5.41 3.39 7.80
C PHE A 208 4.21 2.43 7.84
N ASP A 209 3.32 2.60 8.83
CA ASP A 209 1.94 2.11 8.70
C ASP A 209 1.31 2.56 7.39
N HIS A 210 0.54 1.69 6.75
CA HIS A 210 -0.08 2.00 5.47
C HIS A 210 -1.30 2.92 5.62
N GLN A 211 -1.82 3.13 6.83
CA GLN A 211 -2.91 4.06 7.10
C GLN A 211 -2.46 5.23 7.96
N HIS A 212 -3.17 6.35 7.83
CA HIS A 212 -3.04 7.52 8.71
C HIS A 212 -1.63 8.11 8.82
N ILE A 213 -0.81 8.01 7.77
CA ILE A 213 0.55 8.57 7.77
C ILE A 213 0.48 10.10 7.87
N PRO A 214 1.06 10.73 8.90
CA PRO A 214 0.99 12.17 9.08
C PRO A 214 1.67 12.92 7.94
N GLU A 215 1.03 13.97 7.42
CA GLU A 215 1.62 14.84 6.40
C GLU A 215 2.95 15.47 6.88
N GLU A 216 3.07 15.70 8.19
CA GLU A 216 4.28 16.19 8.86
C GLU A 216 5.49 15.27 8.65
N PHE A 217 5.30 13.96 8.47
CA PHE A 217 6.41 13.06 8.16
C PHE A 217 7.03 13.44 6.82
N LEU A 218 6.23 13.79 5.82
CA LEU A 218 6.75 14.22 4.53
C LEU A 218 7.45 15.57 4.63
N VAL A 219 6.91 16.51 5.41
CA VAL A 219 7.54 17.82 5.64
C VAL A 219 8.90 17.65 6.31
N THR A 220 8.96 16.85 7.38
CA THR A 220 10.19 16.57 8.12
C THR A 220 11.21 15.84 7.25
N TYR A 221 10.79 14.81 6.50
CA TYR A 221 11.67 14.09 5.58
C TYR A 221 12.33 15.02 4.56
N LEU A 222 11.55 15.93 3.96
CA LEU A 222 12.03 16.88 2.97
C LEU A 222 13.01 17.87 3.59
N SER A 223 12.69 18.42 4.76
CA SER A 223 13.57 19.32 5.51
C SER A 223 14.91 18.64 5.84
N LEU A 224 14.88 17.41 6.35
CA LEU A 224 16.07 16.63 6.69
C LEU A 224 16.90 16.19 5.48
N THR A 225 16.28 16.08 4.30
CA THR A 225 16.95 15.55 3.09
C THR A 225 17.45 16.65 2.17
N TYR A 226 16.74 17.77 2.07
CA TYR A 226 17.00 18.84 1.11
C TYR A 226 17.33 20.19 1.76
N GLY A 227 17.04 20.39 3.05
CA GLY A 227 17.35 21.61 3.79
C GLY A 227 16.42 22.79 3.53
N ASP A 228 15.34 22.61 2.74
CA ASP A 228 14.36 23.63 2.39
C ASP A 228 12.91 23.12 2.41
N GLU A 229 11.96 24.04 2.56
CA GLU A 229 10.53 23.74 2.50
C GLU A 229 10.08 23.60 1.04
N ARG A 230 10.09 22.36 0.52
CA ARG A 230 9.72 22.03 -0.87
C ARG A 230 8.22 21.87 -1.09
N THR A 231 7.44 22.85 -0.64
CA THR A 231 5.97 22.72 -0.59
C THR A 231 5.34 22.50 -1.96
N LEU A 232 5.81 23.18 -3.02
CA LEU A 232 5.27 22.99 -4.36
C LEU A 232 5.62 21.62 -4.94
N GLU A 233 6.88 21.17 -4.81
CA GLU A 233 7.35 19.88 -5.28
C GLU A 233 6.65 18.74 -4.55
N ARG A 234 6.46 18.88 -3.23
CA ARG A 234 5.71 17.95 -2.38
C ARG A 234 4.26 17.81 -2.82
N LEU A 235 3.56 18.93 -3.04
CA LEU A 235 2.18 18.91 -3.53
C LEU A 235 2.07 18.25 -4.91
N ARG A 236 3.03 18.52 -5.82
CA ARG A 236 3.09 17.86 -7.13
C ARG A 236 3.37 16.36 -7.01
N ALA A 237 4.28 15.97 -6.13
CA ALA A 237 4.62 14.57 -5.90
C ALA A 237 3.44 13.79 -5.32
N ILE A 238 2.81 14.29 -4.25
CA ILE A 238 1.60 13.69 -3.66
C ILE A 238 0.46 13.67 -4.69
N GLY A 239 0.28 14.76 -5.44
CA GLY A 239 -0.72 14.85 -6.50
C GLY A 239 -0.53 13.81 -7.60
N LEU A 240 0.72 13.45 -7.92
CA LEU A 240 1.02 12.37 -8.85
C LEU A 240 0.71 11.00 -8.25
N LEU A 241 1.10 10.75 -7.00
CA LEU A 241 0.80 9.49 -6.31
C LEU A 241 -0.71 9.24 -6.19
N LYS A 242 -1.49 10.30 -5.88
CA LYS A 242 -2.95 10.27 -5.90
C LYS A 242 -3.50 10.03 -7.30
N ALA A 243 -2.87 10.60 -8.32
CA ALA A 243 -3.31 10.41 -9.70
C ALA A 243 -3.17 8.96 -10.17
N PHE A 244 -2.19 8.22 -9.66
CA PHE A 244 -2.03 6.78 -9.87
C PHE A 244 -2.82 5.91 -8.88
N SER A 245 -3.63 6.52 -8.00
CA SER A 245 -4.38 5.85 -6.94
C SER A 245 -3.52 5.00 -5.98
N PHE A 246 -2.24 5.36 -5.82
CA PHE A 246 -1.32 4.65 -4.93
C PHE A 246 -1.40 5.16 -3.49
N VAL A 247 -1.83 6.41 -3.34
CA VAL A 247 -2.13 7.01 -2.05
C VAL A 247 -3.46 7.74 -2.10
N SER A 248 -4.11 7.85 -0.94
CA SER A 248 -5.30 8.66 -0.70
C SER A 248 -5.03 9.64 0.44
N SER A 249 -5.90 10.64 0.58
CA SER A 249 -5.91 11.51 1.77
C SER A 249 -7.06 11.14 2.69
N GLY A 250 -6.78 11.09 3.99
CA GLY A 250 -7.78 11.08 5.05
C GLY A 250 -8.39 12.47 5.28
N GLU A 251 -9.41 12.52 6.13
CA GLU A 251 -10.11 13.76 6.50
C GLU A 251 -9.21 14.73 7.29
N ASP A 252 -8.21 14.20 7.98
CA ASP A 252 -7.21 14.87 8.81
C ASP A 252 -5.93 15.27 8.04
N ASN A 253 -5.98 15.26 6.70
CA ASN A 253 -4.82 15.39 5.81
C ASN A 253 -3.78 14.27 5.94
N SER A 254 -4.06 13.20 6.68
CA SER A 254 -3.19 12.02 6.68
C SER A 254 -3.15 11.39 5.29
N ILE A 255 -2.11 10.61 5.05
CA ILE A 255 -1.89 9.90 3.81
C ILE A 255 -2.04 8.41 4.09
N SER A 256 -2.82 7.74 3.26
CA SER A 256 -2.96 6.28 3.33
C SER A 256 -2.53 5.67 2.01
N MET A 257 -1.97 4.47 2.08
CA MET A 257 -1.64 3.63 0.94
C MET A 257 -2.32 2.27 1.10
N HIS A 258 -2.57 1.62 -0.02
CA HIS A 258 -3.11 0.27 -0.05
C HIS A 258 -2.06 -0.73 0.48
N ARG A 259 -2.46 -1.69 1.32
CA ARG A 259 -1.51 -2.63 1.95
C ARG A 259 -0.74 -3.45 0.90
N LEU A 260 -1.42 -3.96 -0.11
CA LEU A 260 -0.74 -4.70 -1.20
C LEU A 260 0.28 -3.85 -1.96
N ILE A 261 -0.03 -2.57 -2.23
CA ILE A 261 0.93 -1.64 -2.87
C ILE A 261 2.16 -1.46 -1.97
N GLN A 262 1.95 -1.31 -0.66
CA GLN A 262 3.04 -1.20 0.31
C GLN A 262 3.96 -2.43 0.28
N LEU A 263 3.38 -3.64 0.34
CA LEU A 263 4.12 -4.88 0.34
C LEU A 263 4.93 -5.07 -0.95
N VAL A 264 4.33 -4.80 -2.11
CA VAL A 264 5.03 -4.91 -3.40
C VAL A 264 6.10 -3.82 -3.55
N MET A 265 5.86 -2.60 -3.05
CA MET A 265 6.87 -1.54 -3.01
C MET A 265 8.09 -1.97 -2.17
N ARG A 266 7.88 -2.50 -0.96
CA ARG A 266 8.96 -3.04 -0.13
C ARG A 266 9.76 -4.12 -0.86
N ARG A 267 9.09 -5.09 -1.47
CA ARG A 267 9.77 -6.15 -2.26
C ARG A 267 10.56 -5.58 -3.43
N TRP A 268 10.05 -4.53 -4.08
CA TRP A 268 10.79 -3.83 -5.15
C TRP A 268 12.04 -3.14 -4.59
N LEU A 269 11.96 -2.45 -3.45
CA LEU A 269 13.11 -1.80 -2.81
C LEU A 269 14.19 -2.79 -2.35
N ILE A 270 13.81 -4.02 -1.93
CA ILE A 270 14.76 -5.11 -1.65
C ILE A 270 15.49 -5.50 -2.95
N LYS A 271 14.75 -5.72 -4.04
CA LYS A 271 15.33 -6.09 -5.34
C LYS A 271 16.25 -5.01 -5.91
N GLU A 272 15.96 -3.73 -5.66
CA GLU A 272 16.76 -2.59 -6.10
C GLU A 272 17.89 -2.20 -5.12
N ASP A 273 18.06 -2.93 -4.00
CA ASP A 273 19.05 -2.63 -2.95
C ASP A 273 18.96 -1.20 -2.39
N THR A 274 17.73 -0.67 -2.29
CA THR A 274 17.46 0.69 -1.79
C THR A 274 16.64 0.72 -0.50
N MET A 275 16.19 -0.44 -0.01
CA MET A 275 15.36 -0.52 1.19
C MET A 275 16.04 0.04 2.44
N GLU A 276 17.33 -0.23 2.63
CA GLU A 276 18.09 0.26 3.80
C GLU A 276 18.07 1.80 3.86
N TYR A 277 18.25 2.44 2.69
CA TYR A 277 18.24 3.89 2.57
C TYR A 277 16.91 4.50 3.02
N PHE A 278 15.79 3.99 2.49
CA PHE A 278 14.47 4.51 2.82
C PHE A 278 14.05 4.20 4.25
N LEU A 279 14.40 3.03 4.77
CA LEU A 279 14.13 2.67 6.17
C LEU A 279 14.86 3.60 7.13
N ARG A 280 16.13 3.91 6.85
CA ARG A 280 16.89 4.89 7.64
C ARG A 280 16.25 6.27 7.59
N LYS A 281 15.80 6.70 6.41
CA LYS A 281 15.10 7.99 6.25
C LYS A 281 13.77 8.02 7.00
N ALA A 282 13.01 6.93 7.01
CA ALA A 282 11.77 6.81 7.77
C ALA A 282 12.01 6.98 9.28
N ILE A 283 13.03 6.31 9.82
CA ILE A 283 13.35 6.39 11.25
C ILE A 283 13.87 7.78 11.64
N LEU A 284 14.70 8.39 10.80
CA LEU A 284 15.14 9.78 11.00
C LEU A 284 13.97 10.76 10.94
N THR A 285 13.00 10.50 10.07
CA THR A 285 11.80 11.33 9.94
C THR A 285 10.96 11.28 11.20
N ILE A 286 10.67 10.07 11.71
CA ILE A 286 9.92 9.90 12.96
C ILE A 286 10.64 10.60 14.12
N HIS A 287 11.96 10.38 14.24
CA HIS A 287 12.75 11.02 15.28
C HIS A 287 12.74 12.56 15.17
N GLY A 288 12.87 13.08 13.95
CA GLY A 288 12.84 14.52 13.68
C GLY A 288 11.52 15.16 14.10
N VAL A 289 10.40 14.49 13.84
CA VAL A 289 9.07 14.95 14.28
C VAL A 289 9.00 15.02 15.80
N SER A 290 9.50 14.01 16.51
CA SER A 290 9.52 14.00 17.98
C SER A 290 10.45 15.06 18.59
N ALA A 291 11.55 15.42 17.92
CA ALA A 291 12.54 16.36 18.44
C ALA A 291 12.20 17.84 18.15
N LEU A 292 11.43 18.12 17.09
CA LEU A 292 11.06 19.48 16.68
C LEU A 292 9.93 20.09 17.52
N THR A 293 9.28 19.31 18.39
CA THR A 293 8.14 19.75 19.20
C THR A 293 8.52 19.77 20.68
N SER A 294 8.72 20.96 21.25
CA SER A 294 9.19 21.18 22.62
C SER A 294 8.09 21.46 23.65
N ASP A 295 6.86 20.95 23.46
CA ASP A 295 5.72 21.26 24.35
C ASP A 295 4.95 20.01 24.80
N ASP A 296 4.23 20.17 25.91
CA ASP A 296 3.46 19.21 26.74
C ASP A 296 2.51 18.24 25.98
N ASP A 297 2.36 18.40 24.65
CA ASP A 297 1.59 17.53 23.73
C ASP A 297 2.40 16.33 23.19
N THR A 298 3.61 16.12 23.72
CA THR A 298 4.50 15.05 23.26
C THR A 298 3.89 13.66 23.49
N SER A 299 3.14 13.45 24.58
CA SER A 299 2.52 12.16 24.90
C SER A 299 1.41 11.76 23.93
N THR A 300 0.56 12.69 23.50
CA THR A 300 -0.53 12.41 22.54
C THR A 300 0.01 12.07 21.16
N ARG A 301 1.07 12.76 20.70
CA ARG A 301 1.65 12.57 19.35
C ARG A 301 2.60 11.38 19.27
N VAL A 302 3.26 11.01 20.37
CA VAL A 302 4.02 9.76 20.45
C VAL A 302 3.06 8.58 20.24
N LEU A 303 1.91 8.57 20.93
CA LEU A 303 0.86 7.57 20.74
C LEU A 303 0.39 7.47 19.27
N HIS A 304 0.12 8.61 18.62
CA HIS A 304 -0.31 8.62 17.22
C HIS A 304 0.75 8.08 16.24
N ASN A 305 2.03 8.13 16.60
CA ASN A 305 3.13 7.70 15.73
C ASN A 305 3.65 6.28 16.04
N THR A 306 3.20 5.67 17.13
CA THR A 306 3.69 4.36 17.61
C THR A 306 3.53 3.26 16.57
N SER A 307 2.40 3.21 15.85
CA SER A 307 2.19 2.23 14.76
C SER A 307 3.26 2.34 13.65
N HIS A 308 3.57 3.57 13.22
CA HIS A 308 4.60 3.81 12.20
C HIS A 308 6.00 3.44 12.69
N ILE A 309 6.31 3.71 13.97
CA ILE A 309 7.59 3.29 14.58
C ILE A 309 7.70 1.78 14.59
N LEU A 310 6.68 1.09 15.09
CA LEU A 310 6.67 -0.37 15.23
C LEU A 310 6.79 -1.07 13.88
N ILE A 311 6.15 -0.54 12.84
CA ILE A 311 6.27 -1.09 11.49
C ILE A 311 7.69 -0.90 10.96
N ALA A 312 8.28 0.28 11.09
CA ALA A 312 9.67 0.51 10.69
C ALA A 312 10.64 -0.42 11.45
N LEU A 313 10.44 -0.63 12.76
CA LEU A 313 11.25 -1.56 13.57
C LEU A 313 11.04 -3.02 13.19
N SER A 314 9.80 -3.42 12.90
CA SER A 314 9.49 -4.78 12.43
C SER A 314 10.19 -5.08 11.09
N ILE A 315 10.14 -4.13 10.15
CA ILE A 315 10.85 -4.22 8.87
C ILE A 315 12.37 -4.31 9.10
N PHE A 316 12.90 -3.47 10.00
CA PHE A 316 14.31 -3.49 10.38
C PHE A 316 14.72 -4.88 10.85
N HIS A 317 13.96 -5.43 11.79
CA HIS A 317 14.21 -6.72 12.41
C HIS A 317 14.18 -7.86 11.39
N SER A 318 13.15 -7.90 10.55
CA SER A 318 12.97 -8.98 9.57
C SER A 318 13.96 -8.91 8.39
N THR A 319 14.35 -7.71 7.96
CA THR A 319 15.11 -7.53 6.71
C THR A 319 16.63 -7.54 6.94
N PHE A 320 17.12 -6.88 7.99
CA PHE A 320 18.57 -6.62 8.15
C PHE A 320 19.19 -7.24 9.39
N GLY A 321 18.40 -7.52 10.43
CA GLY A 321 18.91 -8.04 11.70
C GLY A 321 20.07 -7.20 12.26
N ALA A 322 21.14 -7.84 12.71
CA ALA A 322 22.31 -7.18 13.31
C ALA A 322 23.21 -6.42 12.31
N ASN A 323 23.08 -6.68 11.00
CA ASN A 323 24.07 -6.23 10.00
C ASN A 323 24.01 -4.73 9.70
N MET A 324 22.85 -4.09 9.92
CA MET A 324 22.65 -2.67 9.60
C MET A 324 23.51 -1.74 10.48
N TRP A 325 23.79 -2.13 11.73
CA TRP A 325 24.47 -1.25 12.71
C TRP A 325 25.95 -1.02 12.42
N SER A 326 26.59 -1.90 11.65
CA SER A 326 27.98 -1.72 11.23
C SER A 326 28.19 -0.53 10.27
N ARG A 327 27.10 0.12 9.81
CA ARG A 327 27.12 1.06 8.68
C ARG A 327 26.47 2.42 8.97
N THR A 328 26.06 2.73 10.20
CA THR A 328 25.36 3.99 10.51
C THR A 328 25.94 4.76 11.69
N ASN A 329 26.04 6.09 11.54
CA ASN A 329 26.31 7.05 12.63
C ASN A 329 25.02 7.49 13.36
N THR A 330 23.92 6.77 13.17
CA THR A 330 22.59 7.18 13.65
C THR A 330 22.10 6.37 14.85
N LEU A 331 22.93 5.48 15.40
CA LEU A 331 22.61 4.58 16.50
C LEU A 331 21.91 5.26 17.68
N GLU A 332 22.36 6.44 18.08
CA GLU A 332 21.79 7.15 19.23
C GLU A 332 20.36 7.63 18.99
N MET A 333 20.05 8.11 17.78
CA MET A 333 18.68 8.49 17.41
C MET A 333 17.76 7.28 17.41
N PHE A 334 18.24 6.13 16.93
CA PHE A 334 17.45 4.89 16.97
C PHE A 334 17.15 4.43 18.40
N LYS A 335 18.12 4.49 19.32
CA LYS A 335 17.87 4.20 20.74
C LYS A 335 16.78 5.09 21.33
N LEU A 336 16.80 6.39 21.01
CA LEU A 336 15.80 7.33 21.51
C LEU A 336 14.41 7.02 20.95
N THR A 337 14.29 6.72 19.65
CA THR A 337 13.02 6.35 19.03
C THR A 337 12.44 5.05 19.62
N ILE A 338 13.29 4.06 19.91
CA ILE A 338 12.88 2.77 20.48
C ILE A 338 12.49 2.93 21.95
N LEU A 339 13.25 3.72 22.72
CA LEU A 339 12.88 4.06 24.09
C LEU A 339 11.55 4.81 24.15
N ALA A 340 11.27 5.69 23.19
CA ALA A 340 9.98 6.39 23.10
C ALA A 340 8.83 5.41 22.86
N ALA A 341 8.94 4.52 21.87
CA ALA A 341 7.94 3.48 21.60
C ALA A 341 7.75 2.54 22.80
N TYR A 342 8.84 2.14 23.45
CA TYR A 342 8.78 1.32 24.67
C TYR A 342 7.96 2.00 25.77
N LYS A 343 8.29 3.26 26.10
CA LYS A 343 7.60 4.02 27.15
C LYS A 343 6.12 4.20 26.84
N ASP A 344 5.79 4.42 25.57
CA ASP A 344 4.40 4.56 25.11
C ASP A 344 3.61 3.26 25.31
N LEU A 345 4.14 2.12 24.86
CA LEU A 345 3.49 0.82 25.03
C LEU A 345 3.28 0.45 26.50
N ILE A 346 4.27 0.70 27.36
CA ILE A 346 4.15 0.48 28.81
C ILE A 346 3.12 1.41 29.44
N PHE A 347 3.09 2.68 29.02
CA PHE A 347 2.06 3.62 29.44
C PHE A 347 0.67 3.13 29.05
N HIS A 348 0.48 2.66 27.81
CA HIS A 348 -0.79 2.10 27.34
C HIS A 348 -1.24 0.88 28.14
N LEU A 349 -0.34 -0.07 28.42
CA LEU A 349 -0.66 -1.22 29.28
C LEU A 349 -1.10 -0.78 30.68
N SER A 350 -0.43 0.22 31.25
CA SER A 350 -0.66 0.69 32.61
C SER A 350 -1.92 1.54 32.73
N ALA A 351 -2.08 2.54 31.86
CA ALA A 351 -3.19 3.51 31.87
C ALA A 351 -4.53 2.84 31.52
N ASN A 352 -4.53 1.87 30.61
CA ASN A 352 -5.72 1.11 30.27
C ASN A 352 -5.98 -0.08 31.21
N GLY A 353 -5.16 -0.27 32.25
CA GLY A 353 -5.31 -1.37 33.20
C GLY A 353 -5.30 -2.74 32.52
N LEU A 354 -4.52 -2.89 31.45
CA LEU A 354 -4.34 -4.13 30.70
C LEU A 354 -3.24 -5.02 31.30
N ALA A 355 -2.57 -4.55 32.35
CA ALA A 355 -1.80 -5.40 33.25
C ALA A 355 -2.74 -6.46 33.84
N GLU A 356 -2.36 -7.73 33.74
CA GLU A 356 -3.22 -8.90 34.00
C GLU A 356 -3.97 -8.82 35.34
N GLU A 357 -3.27 -8.46 36.42
CA GLU A 357 -3.88 -8.34 37.76
C GLU A 357 -4.94 -7.24 37.82
N VAL A 358 -4.75 -6.11 37.11
CA VAL A 358 -5.72 -5.01 37.06
C VAL A 358 -6.88 -5.37 36.12
N LEU A 359 -6.58 -6.06 35.03
CA LEU A 359 -7.55 -6.50 34.03
C LEU A 359 -8.51 -7.51 34.64
N ASP A 360 -8.00 -8.53 35.35
CA ASP A 360 -8.80 -9.55 36.03
C ASP A 360 -9.68 -8.94 37.13
N ILE A 361 -9.14 -8.03 37.95
CA ILE A 361 -9.94 -7.33 38.97
C ILE A 361 -11.08 -6.51 38.35
N ARG A 362 -10.81 -5.78 37.26
CA ARG A 362 -11.84 -4.99 36.55
C ARG A 362 -12.92 -5.88 35.94
N LEU A 363 -12.52 -7.06 35.45
CA LEU A 363 -13.42 -8.01 34.82
C LEU A 363 -14.28 -8.74 35.86
N ASP A 364 -13.71 -9.18 36.97
CA ASP A 364 -14.47 -9.76 38.09
C ASP A 364 -15.51 -8.78 38.65
N THR A 365 -15.11 -7.53 38.89
CA THR A 365 -16.02 -6.47 39.38
C THR A 365 -17.19 -6.21 38.42
N LYS A 366 -16.95 -6.32 37.10
CA LYS A 366 -17.95 -6.04 36.07
C LYS A 366 -18.84 -7.26 35.79
N LYS A 367 -18.32 -8.48 35.99
CA LYS A 367 -19.07 -9.75 35.95
C LYS A 367 -20.10 -9.81 37.08
N ASP A 368 -19.73 -9.40 38.29
CA ASP A 368 -20.65 -9.34 39.45
C ASP A 368 -21.83 -8.37 39.23
N TRP A 369 -21.66 -7.39 38.34
CA TRP A 369 -22.68 -6.39 38.02
C TRP A 369 -23.71 -6.85 36.98
N LEU A 370 -23.39 -7.88 36.19
CA LEU A 370 -24.17 -8.31 35.03
C LEU A 370 -24.90 -9.63 35.32
N GLY A 371 -26.12 -9.54 35.86
CA GLY A 371 -26.90 -10.70 36.34
C GLY A 371 -27.74 -11.47 35.31
N THR A 372 -27.50 -11.36 34.00
CA THR A 372 -28.32 -12.03 32.95
C THR A 372 -27.49 -12.67 31.83
N GLU A 373 -28.01 -13.73 31.19
CA GLU A 373 -27.34 -14.47 30.09
C GLU A 373 -26.98 -13.59 28.88
N ALA A 374 -27.88 -12.69 28.45
CA ALA A 374 -27.59 -11.75 27.37
C ALA A 374 -26.42 -10.81 27.73
N SER A 375 -26.30 -10.46 29.01
CA SER A 375 -25.19 -9.66 29.51
C SER A 375 -23.88 -10.45 29.56
N ALA A 376 -23.95 -11.77 29.81
CA ALA A 376 -22.78 -12.66 29.80
C ALA A 376 -22.16 -12.80 28.40
N ALA A 377 -22.97 -12.88 27.34
CA ALA A 377 -22.46 -12.92 25.96
C ALA A 377 -21.77 -11.60 25.53
N ILE A 378 -22.37 -10.46 25.88
CA ILE A 378 -21.76 -9.13 25.67
C ILE A 378 -20.46 -9.01 26.46
N PHE A 379 -20.45 -9.50 27.71
CA PHE A 379 -19.27 -9.51 28.56
C PHE A 379 -18.16 -10.40 27.99
N ALA A 380 -18.47 -11.57 27.45
CA ALA A 380 -17.49 -12.46 26.83
C ALA A 380 -16.85 -11.84 25.57
N SER A 381 -17.64 -11.16 24.74
CA SER A 381 -17.13 -10.41 23.59
C SER A 381 -16.21 -9.25 24.02
N TYR A 382 -16.61 -8.50 25.06
CA TYR A 382 -15.80 -7.43 25.64
C TYR A 382 -14.48 -7.95 26.27
N TYR A 383 -14.55 -9.10 26.96
CA TYR A 383 -13.40 -9.79 27.53
C TYR A 383 -12.42 -10.20 26.43
N HIS A 384 -12.92 -10.82 25.37
CA HIS A 384 -12.10 -11.24 24.23
C HIS A 384 -11.38 -10.06 23.58
N ALA A 385 -12.09 -8.95 23.33
CA ALA A 385 -11.51 -7.75 22.74
C ALA A 385 -10.37 -7.16 23.59
N LEU A 386 -10.52 -7.09 24.91
CA LEU A 386 -9.46 -6.58 25.80
C LEU A 386 -8.23 -7.51 25.86
N TYR A 387 -8.46 -8.82 25.80
CA TYR A 387 -7.35 -9.80 25.75
C TYR A 387 -6.61 -9.76 24.40
N GLU A 388 -7.33 -9.56 23.30
CA GLU A 388 -6.72 -9.32 21.99
C GLU A 388 -5.89 -8.03 21.99
N GLU A 389 -6.42 -6.94 22.55
CA GLU A 389 -5.70 -5.66 22.69
C GLU A 389 -4.41 -5.84 23.52
N ARG A 390 -4.50 -6.47 24.70
CA ARG A 390 -3.33 -6.81 25.53
C ARG A 390 -2.31 -7.64 24.76
N THR A 391 -2.75 -8.69 24.08
CA THR A 391 -1.88 -9.60 23.34
C THR A 391 -1.17 -8.89 22.19
N SER A 392 -1.87 -7.98 21.51
CA SER A 392 -1.31 -7.12 20.47
C SER A 392 -0.19 -6.24 21.03
N ILE A 393 -0.43 -5.54 22.14
CA ILE A 393 0.57 -4.66 22.77
C ILE A 393 1.80 -5.45 23.25
N ILE A 394 1.62 -6.64 23.83
CA ILE A 394 2.74 -7.51 24.23
C ILE A 394 3.58 -7.91 23.02
N ARG A 395 2.96 -8.29 21.91
CA ARG A 395 3.68 -8.63 20.68
C ARG A 395 4.48 -7.44 20.12
N GLN A 396 3.94 -6.23 20.25
CA GLN A 396 4.65 -5.00 19.87
C GLN A 396 5.84 -4.73 20.80
N LEU A 397 5.69 -4.95 22.10
CA LEU A 397 6.81 -4.86 23.06
C LEU A 397 7.90 -5.90 22.75
N GLU A 398 7.54 -7.13 22.38
CA GLU A 398 8.49 -8.15 21.95
C GLU A 398 9.32 -7.65 20.75
N ILE A 399 8.68 -7.07 19.73
CA ILE A 399 9.39 -6.47 18.57
C ILE A 399 10.37 -5.37 19.02
N VAL A 400 9.93 -4.48 19.91
CA VAL A 400 10.76 -3.38 20.43
C VAL A 400 11.98 -3.93 21.18
N VAL A 401 11.78 -4.90 22.07
CA VAL A 401 12.85 -5.49 22.88
C VAL A 401 13.80 -6.33 22.05
N ASP A 402 13.30 -7.15 21.13
CA ASP A 402 14.13 -7.92 20.21
C ASP A 402 14.98 -6.98 19.35
N THR A 403 14.37 -5.94 18.78
CA THR A 403 15.11 -4.92 18.00
C THR A 403 16.19 -4.24 18.84
N TRP A 404 15.90 -3.93 20.12
CA TRP A 404 16.87 -3.41 21.06
C TRP A 404 18.03 -4.38 21.31
N ARG A 405 17.74 -5.66 21.51
CA ARG A 405 18.73 -6.71 21.69
C ARG A 405 19.70 -6.79 20.52
N PHE A 406 19.24 -6.58 19.28
CA PHE A 406 20.11 -6.55 18.10
C PHE A 406 21.00 -5.32 17.99
N MET A 407 20.68 -4.20 18.65
CA MET A 407 21.53 -2.99 18.65
C MET A 407 22.75 -3.08 19.56
N LEU A 408 22.66 -3.83 20.65
CA LEU A 408 23.66 -3.81 21.70
C LEU A 408 24.53 -5.07 21.59
N PRO A 409 25.88 -4.94 21.54
CA PRO A 409 26.77 -6.07 21.71
C PRO A 409 26.43 -6.86 22.99
N PRO A 410 26.58 -8.21 22.99
CA PRO A 410 26.41 -9.01 24.20
C PRO A 410 27.22 -8.43 25.37
N GLY A 411 26.55 -8.05 26.47
CA GLY A 411 27.17 -7.47 27.65
C GLY A 411 27.17 -5.94 27.76
N THR A 412 26.39 -5.22 26.93
CA THR A 412 26.23 -3.75 27.03
C THR A 412 24.80 -3.32 27.37
N SER A 413 24.65 -2.53 28.45
CA SER A 413 23.46 -1.78 28.92
C SER A 413 22.38 -2.50 29.76
N ASN A 414 21.97 -1.85 30.86
CA ASN A 414 20.87 -2.21 31.78
C ASN A 414 19.45 -2.02 31.21
N VAL A 415 19.27 -1.21 30.16
CA VAL A 415 17.93 -0.74 29.77
C VAL A 415 17.08 -1.84 29.12
N TRP A 416 17.69 -2.65 28.24
CA TRP A 416 16.96 -3.75 27.61
C TRP A 416 16.67 -4.88 28.62
N GLU A 417 17.52 -5.10 29.63
CA GLU A 417 17.26 -6.07 30.71
C GLU A 417 16.05 -5.66 31.54
N ILE A 418 15.85 -4.36 31.79
CA ILE A 418 14.63 -3.82 32.41
C ILE A 418 13.43 -4.07 31.50
N CYS A 419 13.54 -3.75 30.21
CA CYS A 419 12.46 -4.00 29.25
C CYS A 419 12.10 -5.49 29.12
N GLU A 420 13.10 -6.38 29.18
CA GLU A 420 12.91 -7.83 29.13
C GLU A 420 12.31 -8.35 30.44
N ALA A 421 12.70 -7.80 31.60
CA ALA A 421 12.09 -8.12 32.89
C ALA A 421 10.62 -7.68 32.94
N ASP A 422 10.30 -6.49 32.43
CA ASP A 422 8.93 -5.99 32.32
C ASP A 422 8.11 -6.91 31.37
N LEU A 423 8.65 -7.25 30.20
CA LEU A 423 8.04 -8.23 29.28
C LEU A 423 7.80 -9.60 29.92
N ARG A 424 8.77 -10.14 30.67
CA ARG A 424 8.60 -11.40 31.41
C ARG A 424 7.50 -11.27 32.46
N GLY A 425 7.38 -10.12 33.12
CA GLY A 425 6.27 -9.81 34.02
C GLY A 425 4.90 -9.92 33.32
N TYR A 426 4.81 -9.47 32.06
CA TYR A 426 3.58 -9.55 31.27
C TYR A 426 3.36 -10.89 30.53
N SER A 427 4.41 -11.67 30.25
CA SER A 427 4.33 -12.93 29.48
C SER A 427 4.28 -14.21 30.35
N SER A 428 4.77 -14.16 31.59
CA SER A 428 4.99 -15.35 32.45
C SER A 428 3.76 -16.00 33.08
N ARG A 429 2.54 -15.49 32.85
CA ARG A 429 1.29 -16.13 33.34
C ARG A 429 0.38 -16.66 32.24
N ARG A 430 0.91 -16.90 31.03
CA ARG A 430 0.22 -17.56 29.91
C ARG A 430 -0.14 -19.05 30.14
N SER A 431 0.15 -19.63 31.31
CA SER A 431 0.07 -21.08 31.55
C SER A 431 -0.45 -21.47 32.95
N ALA A 432 -1.57 -20.92 33.38
CA ALA A 432 -2.30 -21.42 34.54
C ALA A 432 -3.79 -21.59 34.22
#